data_AF-A0A950L6T7-F1
#
_entry.id   AF-A0A950L6T7-F1
#
_cell.length_a   1.000
_cell.length_b   1.000
_cell.length_c   1.000
_cell.angle_alpha   90.00
_cell.angle_beta   90.00
_cell.angle_gamma   90.00
#
_symmetry.space_group_name_H-M   'P 1'
#
loop_
_entity.id
_entity.type
_entity.pdbx_description
1 polymer ?
#
loop_
_entity_poly.entity_id
_entity_poly.type
_entity_poly.pdbx_seq_one_letter_code
_entity_poly.pdbx_strand_id
1 'polypeptide(L)'
;MDESISSSEDVAPRSPRRARFNGRQQAFLQRIAPVQAAADDPAADLLQRVPVLPTLPQIPNRPPVRPQGAHPSPPQSPRRPVAMPPRSKFKQSFALDKLATLREDVRRGGGKKLGKFKGVIEAAEQLTGAQAASEVGAAQRLITQIDTYCTDKRVKSYQSEMAKAEGKRDAKTVKKMEKAFEMRREAGRMIEDHVNLEHLGRDSRDPATREKAYEGHAQAMAEQFGFRRAGAGSSVVQLVGNGDRKVAYAFKSIEGESDQTGMSKGSGAVREALASAMSDALKGMTGLDLGFPSVALVDFGGKKGALIEGLSGRAFDRNELGTAVAEGKMTAEQRKQVDVEVADHVKRMPAKELQKVLVCNYAMAQFDIKWDNLMISEGADGTVAARPFDAGAGFLDDKALAKDPRVLDAGPGGPGAMLLDCPIGHHELAQANAPLDPEIVDGIMKIDVGALKQILDAERARLAKAHGLGDDVLDDNGMERAYRSVKIMQEIVGAQPDILTKDFVSQFCDRLPELR
;
A
#
# COMPACT_ATOMS: atom_id res chain seq x y z
N MET A 1 -42.44 5.71 71.52
CA MET A 1 -42.24 6.60 70.37
C MET A 1 -41.27 5.88 69.44
N ASP A 2 -41.59 4.75 68.80
CA ASP A 2 -42.77 4.29 68.05
C ASP A 2 -43.19 5.13 66.84
N GLU A 3 -43.43 4.38 65.75
CA GLU A 3 -43.98 4.65 64.41
C GLU A 3 -42.94 4.94 63.30
N SER A 4 -42.68 4.12 62.27
CA SER A 4 -43.40 3.14 61.42
C SER A 4 -44.19 3.74 60.24
N ILE A 5 -43.64 3.65 59.01
CA ILE A 5 -44.32 3.68 57.68
C ILE A 5 -43.35 2.93 56.72
N SER A 6 -43.60 1.76 56.09
CA SER A 6 -44.72 1.11 55.38
C SER A 6 -44.84 1.44 53.86
N SER A 7 -44.97 0.35 53.08
CA SER A 7 -45.40 0.16 51.67
C SER A 7 -44.49 0.72 50.57
N SER A 8 -43.86 -0.09 49.69
CA SER A 8 -44.34 -1.10 48.73
C SER A 8 -45.02 -0.51 47.50
N GLU A 9 -44.40 -0.65 46.32
CA GLU A 9 -45.12 -0.95 45.07
C GLU A 9 -44.16 -1.51 43.99
N ASP A 10 -44.51 -2.70 43.52
CA ASP A 10 -43.94 -3.45 42.40
C ASP A 10 -44.31 -2.80 41.06
N VAL A 11 -43.33 -2.65 40.15
CA VAL A 11 -43.59 -2.42 38.73
C VAL A 11 -42.79 -3.42 37.88
N ALA A 12 -43.54 -4.29 37.21
CA ALA A 12 -43.05 -5.33 36.32
C ALA A 12 -42.30 -4.79 35.08
N PRO A 13 -41.34 -5.55 34.52
CA PRO A 13 -40.60 -5.14 33.33
C PRO A 13 -41.42 -5.32 32.05
N ARG A 14 -41.61 -4.22 31.30
CA ARG A 14 -42.21 -4.23 29.95
C ARG A 14 -41.21 -4.77 28.93
N SER A 15 -41.63 -5.80 28.21
CA SER A 15 -41.03 -6.37 27.00
C SER A 15 -40.86 -5.34 25.87
N PRO A 16 -39.75 -5.35 25.11
CA PRO A 16 -39.57 -4.46 23.96
C PRO A 16 -40.40 -4.93 22.76
N ARG A 17 -41.27 -4.03 22.28
CA ARG A 17 -41.99 -4.12 21.02
C ARG A 17 -41.00 -4.19 19.85
N ARG A 18 -41.09 -5.26 19.06
CA ARG A 18 -40.54 -5.34 17.70
C ARG A 18 -41.27 -4.33 16.81
N ALA A 19 -40.58 -3.27 16.40
CA ALA A 19 -41.02 -2.38 15.34
C ALA A 19 -40.60 -2.96 13.98
N ARG A 20 -41.58 -3.02 13.08
CA ARG A 20 -41.47 -3.44 11.69
C ARG A 20 -40.65 -2.43 10.89
N PHE A 21 -39.59 -2.88 10.22
CA PHE A 21 -38.97 -2.18 9.10
C PHE A 21 -38.66 -3.22 8.02
N ASN A 22 -39.62 -3.45 7.13
CA ASN A 22 -39.43 -4.16 5.87
C ASN A 22 -40.49 -3.65 4.91
N GLY A 23 -40.08 -2.92 3.88
CA GLY A 23 -41.01 -2.40 2.89
C GLY A 23 -40.45 -1.24 2.09
N ARG A 24 -39.33 -1.42 1.39
CA ARG A 24 -38.95 -0.54 0.27
C ARG A 24 -37.90 -1.08 -0.73
N GLN A 25 -37.64 -2.40 -0.74
CA GLN A 25 -36.71 -3.00 -1.73
C GLN A 25 -37.34 -4.10 -2.61
N GLN A 26 -38.67 -4.28 -2.59
CA GLN A 26 -39.36 -5.30 -3.40
C GLN A 26 -40.22 -4.74 -4.54
N ALA A 27 -39.98 -3.50 -4.99
CA ALA A 27 -40.75 -2.87 -6.07
C ALA A 27 -39.89 -2.49 -7.30
N PHE A 28 -38.75 -3.16 -7.52
CA PHE A 28 -37.89 -2.90 -8.68
C PHE A 28 -37.61 -4.14 -9.56
N LEU A 29 -38.19 -5.31 -9.23
CA LEU A 29 -37.97 -6.57 -9.95
C LEU A 29 -39.25 -7.17 -10.54
N GLN A 30 -40.18 -6.34 -10.99
CA GLN A 30 -41.29 -6.77 -11.85
C GLN A 30 -41.60 -5.70 -12.89
N ARG A 31 -40.78 -5.63 -13.95
CA ARG A 31 -41.13 -5.03 -15.25
C ARG A 31 -40.06 -5.31 -16.28
N ILE A 32 -39.94 -6.58 -16.70
CA ILE A 32 -39.38 -6.90 -18.02
C ILE A 32 -40.25 -8.00 -18.61
N ALA A 33 -41.08 -7.62 -19.57
CA ALA A 33 -41.64 -8.51 -20.58
C ALA A 33 -41.26 -7.92 -21.96
N PRO A 34 -41.11 -8.77 -22.99
CA PRO A 34 -40.27 -8.48 -24.14
C PRO A 34 -41.03 -7.80 -25.28
N VAL A 35 -40.34 -6.98 -26.06
CA VAL A 35 -40.80 -6.56 -27.40
C VAL A 35 -39.71 -6.89 -28.40
N GLN A 36 -40.04 -7.77 -29.33
CA GLN A 36 -39.34 -8.03 -30.58
C GLN A 36 -39.90 -7.13 -31.69
N ALA A 37 -38.99 -6.80 -32.62
CA ALA A 37 -39.17 -6.62 -34.07
C ALA A 37 -39.23 -5.20 -34.67
N ALA A 38 -38.71 -5.17 -35.91
CA ALA A 38 -38.63 -4.14 -36.96
C ALA A 38 -37.56 -3.03 -36.74
N ALA A 39 -36.44 -3.01 -37.46
CA ALA A 39 -36.24 -2.69 -38.89
C ALA A 39 -36.62 -1.25 -39.23
N ASP A 40 -35.62 -0.38 -39.44
CA ASP A 40 -35.44 0.40 -40.67
C ASP A 40 -34.23 1.36 -40.56
N ASP A 41 -33.39 1.27 -41.59
CA ASP A 41 -32.25 2.11 -41.94
C ASP A 41 -32.75 3.37 -42.65
N PRO A 42 -32.24 4.57 -42.31
CA PRO A 42 -31.74 5.39 -43.42
C PRO A 42 -30.48 6.19 -43.05
N ALA A 43 -29.32 5.66 -43.45
CA ALA A 43 -28.11 6.42 -43.68
C ALA A 43 -28.21 7.16 -45.03
N ALA A 44 -28.76 8.37 -45.02
CA ALA A 44 -28.49 9.37 -46.05
C ALA A 44 -28.71 10.78 -45.48
N ASP A 45 -27.76 11.66 -45.83
CA ASP A 45 -27.90 13.12 -45.81
C ASP A 45 -27.48 13.84 -44.51
N LEU A 46 -26.16 14.04 -44.34
CA LEU A 46 -25.58 15.14 -43.55
C LEU A 46 -24.08 15.31 -43.89
N LEU A 47 -23.79 15.57 -45.16
CA LEU A 47 -22.50 16.12 -45.59
C LEU A 47 -22.75 17.44 -46.31
N GLN A 48 -22.80 18.54 -45.55
CA GLN A 48 -22.47 19.87 -46.05
C GLN A 48 -22.43 20.90 -44.90
N ARG A 49 -21.37 21.73 -44.94
CA ARG A 49 -21.09 22.94 -44.13
C ARG A 49 -20.15 22.77 -42.93
N VAL A 50 -18.85 22.68 -43.24
CA VAL A 50 -17.77 23.10 -42.33
C VAL A 50 -17.37 24.53 -42.73
N PRO A 51 -17.35 25.51 -41.80
CA PRO A 51 -16.86 26.85 -42.08
C PRO A 51 -15.33 26.88 -42.19
N VAL A 52 -14.84 27.64 -43.17
CA VAL A 52 -13.42 27.90 -43.43
C VAL A 52 -12.82 28.69 -42.25
N LEU A 53 -11.84 28.10 -41.57
CA LEU A 53 -11.02 28.78 -40.55
C LEU A 53 -9.99 29.73 -41.22
N PRO A 54 -9.68 30.87 -40.59
CA PRO A 54 -8.70 31.82 -41.12
C PRO A 54 -7.28 31.26 -41.02
N THR A 55 -6.52 31.41 -42.11
CA THR A 55 -5.09 31.14 -42.21
C THR A 55 -4.28 31.89 -41.15
N LEU A 56 -3.58 31.14 -40.31
CA LEU A 56 -2.57 31.66 -39.37
C LEU A 56 -1.35 32.20 -40.14
N PRO A 57 -0.68 33.25 -39.64
CA PRO A 57 0.51 33.81 -40.27
C PRO A 57 1.68 32.83 -40.22
N GLN A 58 2.38 32.69 -41.35
CA GLN A 58 3.55 31.85 -41.50
C GLN A 58 4.68 32.34 -40.58
N ILE A 59 5.09 31.48 -39.64
CA ILE A 59 6.28 31.66 -38.82
C ILE A 59 7.49 31.32 -39.72
N PRO A 60 8.54 32.16 -39.77
CA PRO A 60 9.71 31.91 -40.61
C PRO A 60 10.43 30.62 -40.22
N ASN A 61 10.71 29.79 -41.24
CA ASN A 61 11.45 28.54 -41.16
C ASN A 61 12.76 28.71 -40.38
N ARG A 62 12.81 28.19 -39.13
CA ARG A 62 14.07 27.85 -38.48
C ARG A 62 14.59 26.54 -39.10
N PRO A 63 15.89 26.45 -39.43
CA PRO A 63 16.47 25.20 -39.89
C PRO A 63 16.34 24.12 -38.80
N PRO A 64 16.14 22.85 -39.18
CA PRO A 64 16.00 21.76 -38.23
C PRO A 64 17.26 21.66 -37.37
N VAL A 65 17.11 21.85 -36.07
CA VAL A 65 18.11 21.48 -35.08
C VAL A 65 18.26 19.97 -35.17
N ARG A 66 19.38 19.48 -35.72
CA ARG A 66 19.72 18.06 -35.65
C ARG A 66 19.72 17.68 -34.16
N PRO A 67 18.94 16.68 -33.72
CA PRO A 67 19.10 16.16 -32.38
C PRO A 67 20.54 15.69 -32.26
N GLN A 68 21.32 16.33 -31.39
CA GLN A 68 22.60 15.79 -30.97
C GLN A 68 22.29 14.42 -30.39
N GLY A 69 22.67 13.37 -31.11
CA GLY A 69 22.46 12.00 -30.68
C GLY A 69 22.99 11.85 -29.26
N ALA A 70 22.10 11.48 -28.35
CA ALA A 70 22.50 11.06 -27.02
C ALA A 70 23.52 9.96 -27.20
N HIS A 71 24.79 10.25 -26.90
CA HIS A 71 25.81 9.22 -26.85
C HIS A 71 25.32 8.17 -25.85
N PRO A 72 25.22 6.88 -26.23
CA PRO A 72 24.87 5.84 -25.28
C PRO A 72 25.91 5.89 -24.17
N SER A 73 25.45 6.17 -22.95
CA SER A 73 26.32 6.16 -21.78
C SER A 73 27.10 4.84 -21.78
N PRO A 74 28.43 4.87 -21.56
CA PRO A 74 29.23 3.65 -21.54
C PRO A 74 28.61 2.68 -20.52
N PRO A 75 28.61 1.37 -20.82
CA PRO A 75 28.02 0.36 -19.94
C PRO A 75 28.65 0.50 -18.56
N GLN A 76 27.86 0.99 -17.60
CA GLN A 76 28.32 1.13 -16.22
C GLN A 76 28.70 -0.25 -15.72
N SER A 77 29.96 -0.43 -15.34
CA SER A 77 30.46 -1.65 -14.71
C SER A 77 29.49 -2.09 -13.59
N PRO A 78 29.18 -3.40 -13.48
CA PRO A 78 28.26 -3.89 -12.46
C PRO A 78 28.74 -3.41 -11.10
N ARG A 79 27.92 -2.58 -10.43
CA ARG A 79 28.20 -2.15 -9.06
C ARG A 79 28.25 -3.42 -8.22
N ARG A 80 29.36 -3.63 -7.47
CA ARG A 80 29.40 -4.69 -6.47
C ARG A 80 28.20 -4.49 -5.53
N PRO A 81 27.44 -5.54 -5.20
CA PRO A 81 26.39 -5.45 -4.19
C PRO A 81 27.00 -4.88 -2.91
N VAL A 82 26.50 -3.73 -2.46
CA VAL A 82 26.93 -3.15 -1.20
C VAL A 82 26.17 -3.92 -0.12
N ALA A 83 26.88 -4.79 0.62
CA ALA A 83 26.29 -5.44 1.78
C ALA A 83 25.80 -4.34 2.74
N MET A 84 24.49 -4.30 3.01
CA MET A 84 23.96 -3.39 4.01
C MET A 84 24.55 -3.75 5.38
N PRO A 85 24.96 -2.78 6.20
CA PRO A 85 25.36 -3.07 7.57
C PRO A 85 24.22 -3.74 8.33
N PRO A 86 24.51 -4.67 9.25
CA PRO A 86 23.48 -5.37 10.02
C PRO A 86 22.61 -4.36 10.77
N ARG A 87 21.28 -4.52 10.68
CA ARG A 87 20.31 -3.65 11.35
C ARG A 87 20.23 -3.96 12.84
N SER A 88 20.45 -5.21 13.22
CA SER A 88 20.42 -5.63 14.61
C SER A 88 21.58 -5.02 15.40
N LYS A 89 21.25 -4.42 16.53
CA LYS A 89 22.22 -3.95 17.53
C LYS A 89 22.27 -4.90 18.74
N PHE A 90 21.73 -6.12 18.64
CA PHE A 90 21.54 -7.00 19.80
C PHE A 90 22.83 -7.17 20.62
N LYS A 91 23.94 -7.56 20.00
CA LYS A 91 25.21 -7.80 20.72
C LYS A 91 25.80 -6.53 21.35
N GLN A 92 25.46 -5.35 20.85
CA GLN A 92 25.87 -4.06 21.43
C GLN A 92 24.93 -3.64 22.58
N SER A 93 23.62 -3.77 22.39
CA SER A 93 22.59 -3.36 23.35
C SER A 93 22.45 -4.33 24.52
N PHE A 94 22.76 -5.60 24.30
CA PHE A 94 22.62 -6.71 25.26
C PHE A 94 23.93 -7.49 25.41
N ALA A 95 25.04 -6.77 25.46
CA ALA A 95 26.33 -7.31 25.87
C ALA A 95 26.23 -7.99 27.26
N LEU A 96 27.12 -8.93 27.55
CA LEU A 96 27.03 -9.79 28.73
C LEU A 96 27.02 -8.99 30.05
N ASP A 97 27.78 -7.90 30.13
CA ASP A 97 27.78 -6.97 31.26
C ASP A 97 26.42 -6.29 31.45
N LYS A 98 25.78 -5.82 30.38
CA LYS A 98 24.45 -5.21 30.41
C LYS A 98 23.37 -6.21 30.82
N LEU A 99 23.48 -7.47 30.38
CA LEU A 99 22.60 -8.56 30.81
C LEU A 99 22.81 -8.91 32.29
N ALA A 100 24.05 -8.89 32.78
CA ALA A 100 24.36 -9.07 34.20
C ALA A 100 23.76 -7.95 35.05
N THR A 101 23.87 -6.69 34.62
CA THR A 101 23.19 -5.56 35.28
C THR A 101 21.68 -5.73 35.29
N LEU A 102 21.08 -6.11 34.15
CA LEU A 102 19.63 -6.36 34.06
C LEU A 102 19.19 -7.48 35.01
N ARG A 103 19.99 -8.55 35.15
CA ARG A 103 19.74 -9.65 36.08
C ARG A 103 19.71 -9.16 37.52
N GLU A 104 20.69 -8.37 37.93
CA GLU A 104 20.77 -7.81 39.28
C GLU A 104 19.65 -6.81 39.58
N ASP A 105 19.34 -5.93 38.63
CA ASP A 105 18.23 -4.98 38.74
C ASP A 105 16.90 -5.69 38.95
N VAL A 106 16.66 -6.77 38.21
CA VAL A 106 15.45 -7.58 38.35
C VAL A 106 15.40 -8.31 39.70
N ARG A 107 16.56 -8.68 40.25
CA ARG A 107 16.71 -9.39 41.53
C ARG A 107 16.50 -8.47 42.74
N ARG A 108 17.06 -7.25 42.74
CA ARG A 108 17.03 -6.32 43.88
C ARG A 108 15.63 -5.77 44.22
N GLY A 109 14.68 -5.80 43.29
CA GLY A 109 13.31 -5.30 43.50
C GLY A 109 12.38 -6.20 44.34
N GLY A 110 12.81 -6.70 45.51
CA GLY A 110 11.97 -7.17 46.63
C GLY A 110 11.04 -8.38 46.46
N GLY A 111 10.97 -9.01 45.28
CA GLY A 111 10.09 -10.17 45.02
C GLY A 111 10.87 -11.48 44.93
N LYS A 112 10.32 -12.57 45.50
CA LYS A 112 10.91 -13.93 45.45
C LYS A 112 11.23 -14.35 43.99
N LYS A 113 12.52 -14.41 43.65
CA LYS A 113 13.14 -14.98 42.42
C LYS A 113 12.81 -14.24 41.09
N LEU A 114 13.71 -14.36 40.09
CA LEU A 114 13.53 -13.84 38.71
C LEU A 114 12.23 -14.31 38.04
N GLY A 115 11.64 -15.40 38.54
CA GLY A 115 10.41 -16.00 38.01
C GLY A 115 10.59 -16.44 36.56
N LYS A 116 9.53 -16.33 35.77
CA LYS A 116 9.51 -16.71 34.34
C LYS A 116 10.43 -15.87 33.44
N PHE A 117 10.91 -14.70 33.90
CA PHE A 117 11.82 -13.86 33.12
C PHE A 117 13.26 -14.40 33.12
N LYS A 118 13.59 -15.34 34.01
CA LYS A 118 14.91 -15.98 34.07
C LYS A 118 15.30 -16.61 32.73
N GLY A 119 14.38 -17.36 32.11
CA GLY A 119 14.62 -18.02 30.83
C GLY A 119 14.88 -17.05 29.67
N VAL A 120 14.28 -15.86 29.70
CA VAL A 120 14.55 -14.79 28.72
C VAL A 120 16.00 -14.30 28.83
N ILE A 121 16.49 -14.06 30.06
CA ILE A 121 17.87 -13.61 30.27
C ILE A 121 18.86 -14.71 29.88
N GLU A 122 18.61 -15.97 30.27
CA GLU A 122 19.50 -17.09 29.93
C GLU A 122 19.59 -17.30 28.41
N ALA A 123 18.47 -17.19 27.68
CA ALA A 123 18.47 -17.26 26.23
C ALA A 123 19.18 -16.05 25.59
N ALA A 124 19.06 -14.86 26.18
CA ALA A 124 19.77 -13.67 25.71
C ALA A 124 21.29 -13.80 25.87
N GLU A 125 21.76 -14.34 27.00
CA GLU A 125 23.19 -14.62 27.23
C GLU A 125 23.72 -15.65 26.22
N GLN A 126 22.95 -16.70 25.95
CA GLN A 126 23.29 -17.69 24.92
C GLN A 126 23.41 -17.05 23.54
N LEU A 127 22.51 -16.14 23.17
CA LEU A 127 22.58 -15.42 21.90
C LEU A 127 23.80 -14.49 21.83
N THR A 128 24.10 -13.76 22.90
CA THR A 128 25.27 -12.88 22.96
C THR A 128 26.58 -13.67 22.81
N GLY A 129 26.66 -14.88 23.36
CA GLY A 129 27.80 -15.78 23.23
C GLY A 129 27.81 -16.68 21.99
N ALA A 130 26.76 -16.66 21.16
CA ALA A 130 26.66 -17.53 19.99
C ALA A 130 27.69 -17.15 18.91
N GLN A 131 28.24 -18.18 18.26
CA GLN A 131 29.04 -18.04 17.03
C GLN A 131 28.12 -17.85 15.83
N ALA A 132 28.60 -17.18 14.77
CA ALA A 132 27.84 -16.85 13.56
C ALA A 132 26.97 -18.01 13.03
N ALA A 133 27.55 -19.22 12.87
CA ALA A 133 26.83 -20.39 12.38
C ALA A 133 25.65 -20.87 13.26
N SER A 134 25.56 -20.40 14.50
CA SER A 134 24.53 -20.77 15.49
C SER A 134 23.64 -19.60 15.92
N GLU A 135 23.88 -18.39 15.37
CA GLU A 135 23.20 -17.16 15.79
C GLU A 135 21.71 -17.20 15.52
N VAL A 136 21.29 -17.62 14.32
CA VAL A 136 19.86 -17.72 13.95
C VAL A 136 19.12 -18.64 14.92
N GLY A 137 19.66 -19.84 15.19
CA GLY A 137 19.06 -20.79 16.14
C GLY A 137 19.00 -20.28 17.57
N ALA A 138 20.01 -19.52 18.02
CA ALA A 138 19.99 -18.87 19.34
C ALA A 138 18.97 -17.72 19.40
N ALA A 139 18.83 -16.95 18.32
CA ALA A 139 17.86 -15.86 18.21
C ALA A 139 16.41 -16.39 18.22
N GLN A 140 16.14 -17.47 17.49
CA GLN A 140 14.84 -18.16 17.53
C GLN A 140 14.51 -18.64 18.94
N ARG A 141 15.47 -19.30 19.65
CA ARG A 141 15.26 -19.72 21.04
C ARG A 141 14.93 -18.55 21.96
N LEU A 142 15.61 -17.41 21.82
CA LEU A 142 15.28 -16.21 22.58
C LEU A 142 13.87 -15.69 22.28
N ILE A 143 13.48 -15.62 21.00
CA ILE A 143 12.12 -15.21 20.61
C ILE A 143 11.08 -16.15 21.24
N THR A 144 11.28 -17.47 21.19
CA THR A 144 10.38 -18.45 21.83
C THR A 144 10.25 -18.23 23.34
N GLN A 145 11.37 -17.97 24.03
CA GLN A 145 11.34 -17.68 25.47
C GLN A 145 10.61 -16.38 25.78
N ILE A 146 10.78 -15.35 24.94
CA ILE A 146 10.06 -14.08 25.08
C ILE A 146 8.58 -14.28 24.82
N ASP A 147 8.17 -14.99 23.78
CA ASP A 147 6.76 -15.23 23.47
C ASP A 147 6.09 -16.07 24.57
N THR A 148 6.80 -17.04 25.16
CA THR A 148 6.35 -17.79 26.36
C THR A 148 6.20 -16.88 27.58
N TYR A 149 7.08 -15.88 27.71
CA TYR A 149 7.03 -14.90 28.79
C TYR A 149 5.91 -13.87 28.59
N CYS A 150 5.71 -13.36 27.38
CA CYS A 150 4.80 -12.27 27.02
C CYS A 150 3.37 -12.76 26.68
N THR A 151 2.74 -13.52 27.58
CA THR A 151 1.35 -13.97 27.37
C THR A 151 0.36 -12.80 27.29
N ASP A 152 -0.81 -13.01 26.67
CA ASP A 152 -1.88 -12.01 26.57
C ASP A 152 -2.23 -11.35 27.90
N LYS A 153 -2.25 -12.14 28.98
CA LYS A 153 -2.49 -11.63 30.34
C LYS A 153 -1.42 -10.62 30.77
N ARG A 154 -0.15 -10.86 30.46
CA ARG A 154 0.97 -9.97 30.78
C ARG A 154 1.00 -8.75 29.88
N VAL A 155 0.67 -8.90 28.59
CA VAL A 155 0.54 -7.76 27.66
C VAL A 155 -0.59 -6.83 28.11
N LYS A 156 -1.76 -7.37 28.45
CA LYS A 156 -2.87 -6.59 29.02
C LYS A 156 -2.48 -5.91 30.32
N SER A 157 -1.81 -6.63 31.22
CA SER A 157 -1.27 -6.04 32.46
C SER A 157 -0.31 -4.89 32.18
N TYR A 158 0.60 -5.03 31.21
CA TYR A 158 1.52 -3.98 30.80
C TYR A 158 0.78 -2.76 30.24
N GLN A 159 -0.21 -2.97 29.35
CA GLN A 159 -1.05 -1.89 28.82
C GLN A 159 -1.80 -1.15 29.94
N SER A 160 -2.34 -1.87 30.92
CA SER A 160 -2.98 -1.27 32.10
C SER A 160 -1.99 -0.47 32.94
N GLU A 161 -0.73 -0.91 33.08
CA GLU A 161 0.30 -0.10 33.74
C GLU A 161 0.65 1.15 32.94
N MET A 162 0.79 1.05 31.62
CA MET A 162 1.11 2.21 30.76
C MET A 162 0.02 3.28 30.77
N ALA A 163 -1.24 2.87 30.98
CA ALA A 163 -2.37 3.78 31.15
C ALA A 163 -2.38 4.54 32.49
N LYS A 164 -1.60 4.10 33.50
CA LYS A 164 -1.46 4.83 34.77
C LYS A 164 -0.53 6.03 34.60
N ALA A 165 -0.75 7.04 35.44
CA ALA A 165 0.19 8.15 35.62
C ALA A 165 1.59 7.62 35.98
N GLU A 166 2.65 8.28 35.48
CA GLU A 166 4.03 7.79 35.50
C GLU A 166 4.53 7.33 36.88
N GLY A 167 4.21 8.06 37.95
CA GLY A 167 4.58 7.68 39.33
C GLY A 167 3.74 6.57 39.96
N LYS A 168 2.70 6.06 39.28
CA LYS A 168 1.81 4.98 39.76
C LYS A 168 2.01 3.66 39.02
N ARG A 169 2.92 3.62 38.03
CA ARG A 169 3.21 2.42 37.26
C ARG A 169 4.05 1.45 38.08
N ASP A 170 3.80 0.16 37.94
CA ASP A 170 4.76 -0.85 38.38
C ASP A 170 5.99 -0.82 37.45
N ALA A 171 6.98 -0.01 37.83
CA ALA A 171 8.23 0.19 37.10
C ALA A 171 8.94 -1.14 36.77
N LYS A 172 8.76 -2.18 37.59
CA LYS A 172 9.37 -3.50 37.36
C LYS A 172 8.69 -4.25 36.24
N THR A 173 7.35 -4.27 36.24
CA THR A 173 6.57 -4.90 35.18
C THR A 173 6.82 -4.19 33.85
N VAL A 174 6.80 -2.85 33.85
CA VAL A 174 7.11 -2.03 32.67
C VAL A 174 8.52 -2.32 32.15
N LYS A 175 9.57 -2.20 32.97
CA LYS A 175 10.97 -2.43 32.56
C LYS A 175 11.21 -3.83 31.98
N LYS A 176 10.62 -4.88 32.58
CA LYS A 176 10.78 -6.26 32.05
C LYS A 176 10.13 -6.43 30.69
N MET A 177 8.91 -5.91 30.51
CA MET A 177 8.18 -6.03 29.26
C MET A 177 8.85 -5.22 28.14
N GLU A 178 9.28 -3.99 28.44
CA GLU A 178 10.04 -3.16 27.48
C GLU A 178 11.34 -3.85 27.05
N LYS A 179 12.11 -4.41 28.00
CA LYS A 179 13.33 -5.15 27.65
C LYS A 179 13.04 -6.42 26.88
N ALA A 180 11.97 -7.14 27.20
CA ALA A 180 11.53 -8.30 26.41
C ALA A 180 11.19 -7.91 24.97
N PHE A 181 10.42 -6.83 24.78
CA PHE A 181 10.07 -6.34 23.44
C PHE A 181 11.29 -5.85 22.65
N GLU A 182 12.21 -5.13 23.31
CA GLU A 182 13.45 -4.68 22.70
C GLU A 182 14.34 -5.86 22.28
N MET A 183 14.56 -6.85 23.16
CA MET A 183 15.30 -8.07 22.85
C MET A 183 14.67 -8.83 21.69
N ARG A 184 13.34 -8.98 21.70
CA ARG A 184 12.61 -9.69 20.64
C ARG A 184 12.78 -9.01 19.28
N ARG A 185 12.68 -7.68 19.25
CA ARG A 185 12.86 -6.89 18.03
C ARG A 185 14.28 -7.03 17.47
N GLU A 186 15.29 -6.88 18.32
CA GLU A 186 16.69 -6.98 17.91
C GLU A 186 17.08 -8.41 17.50
N ALA A 187 16.55 -9.45 18.15
CA ALA A 187 16.71 -10.84 17.74
C ALA A 187 16.01 -11.12 16.40
N GLY A 188 14.80 -10.59 16.20
CA GLY A 188 14.10 -10.69 14.92
C GLY A 188 14.88 -10.03 13.78
N ARG A 189 15.41 -8.83 14.00
CA ARG A 189 16.29 -8.14 13.03
C ARG A 189 17.55 -8.94 12.71
N MET A 190 18.12 -9.64 13.68
CA MET A 190 19.30 -10.48 13.44
C MET A 190 18.98 -11.65 12.52
N ILE A 191 17.82 -12.29 12.67
CA ILE A 191 17.36 -13.35 11.75
C ILE A 191 17.11 -12.75 10.36
N GLU A 192 16.45 -11.59 10.28
CA GLU A 192 16.24 -10.88 9.01
C GLU A 192 17.55 -10.50 8.32
N ASP A 193 18.56 -10.02 9.06
CA ASP A 193 19.89 -9.71 8.55
C ASP A 193 20.56 -10.96 7.93
N HIS A 194 20.40 -12.14 8.53
CA HIS A 194 20.89 -13.40 7.96
C HIS A 194 20.15 -13.76 6.67
N VAL A 195 18.81 -13.69 6.66
CA VAL A 195 18.01 -13.96 5.45
C VAL A 195 18.40 -13.01 4.30
N ASN A 196 18.66 -11.74 4.62
CA ASN A 196 19.13 -10.74 3.65
C ASN A 196 20.50 -11.10 3.05
N LEU A 197 21.42 -11.66 3.84
CA LEU A 197 22.75 -12.07 3.39
C LEU A 197 22.72 -13.33 2.52
N GLU A 198 21.78 -14.24 2.77
CA GLU A 198 21.62 -15.47 1.98
C GLU A 198 20.98 -15.23 0.61
N HIS A 199 20.14 -14.20 0.49
CA HIS A 199 19.38 -13.91 -0.72
C HIS A 199 19.83 -12.59 -1.37
N LEU A 200 21.11 -12.54 -1.72
CA LEU A 200 21.67 -11.46 -2.55
C LEU A 200 21.09 -11.53 -3.97
N GLY A 201 21.04 -10.37 -4.65
CA GLY A 201 20.57 -10.29 -6.04
C GLY A 201 19.20 -9.62 -6.22
N ARG A 202 18.52 -9.20 -5.15
CA ARG A 202 17.32 -8.33 -5.25
C ARG A 202 17.60 -7.01 -5.99
N ASP A 203 18.83 -6.51 -5.92
CA ASP A 203 19.27 -5.33 -6.68
C ASP A 203 19.86 -5.67 -8.07
N SER A 204 19.71 -6.91 -8.54
CA SER A 204 20.21 -7.32 -9.86
C SER A 204 19.51 -6.55 -10.96
N ARG A 205 20.28 -6.13 -11.98
CA ARG A 205 19.74 -5.56 -13.22
C ARG A 205 19.10 -6.61 -14.12
N ASP A 206 19.47 -7.88 -13.95
CA ASP A 206 18.84 -8.99 -14.66
C ASP A 206 17.50 -9.34 -13.98
N PRO A 207 16.35 -9.17 -14.65
CA PRO A 207 15.04 -9.38 -14.06
C PRO A 207 14.85 -10.80 -13.51
N ALA A 208 15.33 -11.83 -14.24
CA ALA A 208 15.16 -13.22 -13.81
C ALA A 208 15.93 -13.53 -12.52
N THR A 209 17.17 -13.06 -12.41
CA THR A 209 17.97 -13.18 -11.17
C THR A 209 17.30 -12.43 -10.03
N ARG A 210 16.79 -11.21 -10.29
CA ARG A 210 16.09 -10.38 -9.31
C ARG A 210 14.82 -11.06 -8.80
N GLU A 211 13.96 -11.55 -9.69
CA GLU A 211 12.72 -12.25 -9.36
C GLU A 211 12.99 -13.51 -8.54
N LYS A 212 13.99 -14.32 -8.93
CA LYS A 212 14.39 -15.50 -8.16
C LYS A 212 14.92 -15.16 -6.76
N ALA A 213 15.68 -14.07 -6.64
CA ALA A 213 16.16 -13.59 -5.34
C ALA A 213 15.00 -13.09 -4.46
N TYR A 214 14.02 -12.39 -5.06
CA TYR A 214 12.79 -11.98 -4.39
C TYR A 214 11.97 -13.16 -3.89
N GLU A 215 11.78 -14.16 -4.75
CA GLU A 215 11.05 -15.38 -4.42
C GLU A 215 11.69 -16.11 -3.23
N GLY A 216 12.98 -16.43 -3.33
CA GLY A 216 13.71 -17.13 -2.26
C GLY A 216 13.73 -16.33 -0.95
N HIS A 217 13.94 -15.01 -1.03
CA HIS A 217 13.93 -14.15 0.15
C HIS A 217 12.55 -14.15 0.82
N ALA A 218 11.47 -13.97 0.05
CA ALA A 218 10.12 -13.98 0.61
C ALA A 218 9.77 -15.35 1.22
N GLN A 219 10.17 -16.45 0.59
CA GLN A 219 9.98 -17.81 1.12
C GLN A 219 10.70 -17.97 2.47
N ALA A 220 11.98 -17.60 2.53
CA ALA A 220 12.76 -17.64 3.76
C ALA A 220 12.15 -16.73 4.85
N MET A 221 11.70 -15.52 4.51
CA MET A 221 11.02 -14.63 5.45
C MET A 221 9.71 -15.25 5.97
N ALA A 222 8.94 -15.92 5.11
CA ALA A 222 7.71 -16.59 5.50
C ALA A 222 7.95 -17.82 6.39
N GLU A 223 9.03 -18.57 6.16
CA GLU A 223 9.45 -19.66 7.05
C GLU A 223 9.85 -19.14 8.44
N GLN A 224 10.58 -18.02 8.50
CA GLN A 224 11.10 -17.46 9.75
C GLN A 224 10.04 -16.69 10.55
N PHE A 225 9.18 -15.93 9.88
CA PHE A 225 8.27 -14.98 10.51
C PHE A 225 6.79 -15.30 10.30
N GLY A 226 6.49 -16.33 9.49
CA GLY A 226 5.14 -16.69 9.11
C GLY A 226 4.52 -15.71 8.12
N PHE A 227 3.30 -16.05 7.71
CA PHE A 227 2.42 -15.16 6.96
C PHE A 227 1.02 -15.16 7.55
N ARG A 228 0.25 -14.13 7.24
CA ARG A 228 -1.17 -14.02 7.59
C ARG A 228 -1.97 -13.53 6.39
N ARG A 229 -3.27 -13.84 6.34
CA ARG A 229 -4.14 -13.24 5.33
C ARG A 229 -4.36 -11.76 5.65
N ALA A 230 -4.49 -10.91 4.62
CA ALA A 230 -4.99 -9.55 4.79
C ALA A 230 -6.43 -9.57 5.37
N GLY A 231 -6.74 -8.61 6.23
CA GLY A 231 -8.03 -8.54 6.94
C GLY A 231 -9.20 -8.10 6.06
N ALA A 232 -8.91 -7.41 4.95
CA ALA A 232 -9.87 -6.84 4.02
C ALA A 232 -9.40 -7.02 2.56
N GLY A 233 -10.27 -6.63 1.62
CA GLY A 233 -10.06 -6.75 0.18
C GLY A 233 -10.81 -7.92 -0.47
N SER A 234 -11.07 -7.81 -1.77
CA SER A 234 -11.75 -8.83 -2.56
C SER A 234 -10.82 -9.97 -3.00
N SER A 235 -9.51 -9.72 -3.06
CA SER A 235 -8.50 -10.70 -3.45
C SER A 235 -7.91 -11.44 -2.24
N VAL A 236 -7.42 -12.66 -2.45
CA VAL A 236 -6.68 -13.41 -1.43
C VAL A 236 -5.24 -12.89 -1.37
N VAL A 237 -4.94 -12.06 -0.37
CA VAL A 237 -3.61 -11.49 -0.15
C VAL A 237 -2.95 -12.14 1.07
N GLN A 238 -1.73 -12.66 0.90
CA GLN A 238 -0.88 -13.16 1.98
C GLN A 238 0.16 -12.10 2.37
N LEU A 239 0.24 -11.78 3.65
CA LEU A 239 1.18 -10.80 4.21
C LEU A 239 2.30 -11.55 4.94
N VAL A 240 3.52 -11.43 4.44
CA VAL A 240 4.74 -12.01 5.02
C VAL A 240 5.37 -11.02 6.00
N GLY A 241 5.67 -11.47 7.21
CA GLY A 241 6.24 -10.63 8.27
C GLY A 241 7.76 -10.47 8.18
N ASN A 242 8.31 -9.53 8.95
CA ASN A 242 9.76 -9.37 9.17
C ASN A 242 10.16 -9.40 10.65
N GLY A 243 11.44 -9.14 10.94
CA GLY A 243 12.00 -9.14 12.29
C GLY A 243 11.35 -8.11 13.23
N ASP A 244 10.82 -7.02 12.66
CA ASP A 244 10.06 -5.97 13.35
C ASP A 244 8.55 -6.29 13.46
N ARG A 245 8.11 -7.47 12.99
CA ARG A 245 6.69 -7.87 12.82
C ARG A 245 5.88 -6.92 11.93
N LYS A 246 6.56 -6.19 11.04
CA LYS A 246 5.94 -5.43 9.96
C LYS A 246 5.78 -6.31 8.72
N VAL A 247 4.95 -5.87 7.78
CA VAL A 247 4.81 -6.53 6.48
C VAL A 247 6.09 -6.27 5.68
N ALA A 248 6.82 -7.33 5.33
CA ALA A 248 7.91 -7.27 4.35
C ALA A 248 7.36 -7.38 2.92
N TYR A 249 6.47 -8.36 2.73
CA TYR A 249 5.86 -8.64 1.44
C TYR A 249 4.35 -8.81 1.54
N ALA A 250 3.64 -8.40 0.49
CA ALA A 250 2.31 -8.89 0.20
C ALA A 250 2.36 -9.74 -1.07
N PHE A 251 1.79 -10.94 -1.01
CA PHE A 251 1.66 -11.83 -2.14
C PHE A 251 0.19 -11.92 -2.57
N LYS A 252 -0.09 -11.52 -3.81
CA LYS A 252 -1.40 -11.62 -4.48
C LYS A 252 -1.34 -12.76 -5.50
N SER A 253 -1.88 -13.91 -5.13
CA SER A 253 -1.91 -15.07 -6.04
C SER A 253 -2.86 -14.83 -7.22
N ILE A 254 -2.49 -15.31 -8.42
CA ILE A 254 -3.34 -15.26 -9.62
C ILE A 254 -4.70 -15.93 -9.39
N GLU A 255 -4.70 -17.11 -8.76
CA GLU A 255 -5.92 -17.86 -8.41
C GLU A 255 -6.86 -17.06 -7.49
N GLY A 256 -6.27 -16.20 -6.65
CA GLY A 256 -6.96 -15.42 -5.64
C GLY A 256 -7.42 -14.05 -6.12
N GLU A 257 -7.21 -13.70 -7.39
CA GLU A 257 -7.75 -12.46 -7.97
C GLU A 257 -9.27 -12.47 -7.95
N SER A 258 -9.89 -11.30 -7.76
CA SER A 258 -11.35 -11.15 -7.78
C SER A 258 -11.89 -11.14 -9.22
N ASP A 259 -13.05 -11.77 -9.45
CA ASP A 259 -13.77 -11.67 -10.73
C ASP A 259 -14.53 -10.33 -10.88
N GLN A 260 -14.47 -9.46 -9.88
CA GLN A 260 -15.20 -8.19 -9.84
C GLN A 260 -14.81 -7.20 -10.92
N THR A 261 -13.65 -7.33 -11.56
CA THR A 261 -13.23 -6.45 -12.65
C THR A 261 -13.57 -6.99 -14.04
N GLY A 262 -13.99 -8.26 -14.17
CA GLY A 262 -14.28 -8.88 -15.47
C GLY A 262 -13.04 -9.22 -16.29
N MET A 263 -11.87 -9.03 -15.71
CA MET A 263 -10.57 -9.27 -16.33
C MET A 263 -10.20 -10.75 -16.21
N SER A 264 -9.33 -11.24 -17.10
CA SER A 264 -8.80 -12.61 -17.02
C SER A 264 -7.99 -12.80 -15.71
N LYS A 265 -7.96 -14.02 -15.18
CA LYS A 265 -7.05 -14.34 -14.07
C LYS A 265 -5.60 -14.09 -14.49
N GLY A 266 -4.85 -13.41 -13.64
CA GLY A 266 -3.45 -13.04 -13.85
C GLY A 266 -3.28 -11.62 -14.35
N SER A 267 -4.35 -11.01 -14.87
CA SER A 267 -4.32 -9.62 -15.34
C SER A 267 -4.07 -8.64 -14.20
N GLY A 268 -4.59 -8.90 -12.99
CA GLY A 268 -4.30 -8.08 -11.82
C GLY A 268 -2.81 -8.12 -11.45
N ALA A 269 -2.24 -9.33 -11.37
CA ALA A 269 -0.83 -9.52 -11.04
C ALA A 269 0.11 -8.87 -12.07
N VAL A 270 -0.19 -9.00 -13.37
CA VAL A 270 0.59 -8.35 -14.44
C VAL A 270 0.54 -6.83 -14.33
N ARG A 271 -0.63 -6.25 -14.06
CA ARG A 271 -0.78 -4.81 -13.87
C ARG A 271 0.02 -4.28 -12.68
N GLU A 272 0.08 -5.02 -11.58
CA GLU A 272 0.91 -4.65 -10.42
C GLU A 272 2.40 -4.65 -10.79
N ALA A 273 2.87 -5.64 -11.55
CA ALA A 273 4.26 -5.69 -12.02
C ALA A 273 4.56 -4.56 -13.02
N LEU A 274 3.65 -4.28 -13.96
CA LEU A 274 3.77 -3.17 -14.90
C LEU A 274 3.73 -1.80 -14.22
N ALA A 275 2.94 -1.64 -13.16
CA ALA A 275 2.89 -0.44 -12.33
C ALA A 275 4.25 -0.16 -11.67
N SER A 276 4.88 -1.19 -11.11
CA SER A 276 6.25 -1.11 -10.59
C SER A 276 7.24 -0.72 -11.70
N ALA A 277 7.18 -1.37 -12.85
CA ALA A 277 8.07 -1.07 -13.98
C ALA A 277 7.86 0.36 -14.51
N MET A 278 6.62 0.85 -14.54
CA MET A 278 6.30 2.22 -14.92
C MET A 278 6.89 3.22 -13.94
N SER A 279 6.72 3.00 -12.64
CA SER A 279 7.30 3.86 -11.60
C SER A 279 8.83 3.92 -11.70
N ASP A 280 9.49 2.77 -11.90
CA ASP A 280 10.94 2.71 -12.12
C ASP A 280 11.38 3.46 -13.39
N ALA A 281 10.64 3.29 -14.50
CA ALA A 281 10.92 3.98 -15.76
C ALA A 281 10.78 5.50 -15.62
N LEU A 282 9.70 5.97 -14.98
CA LEU A 282 9.47 7.39 -14.72
C LEU A 282 10.57 7.97 -13.83
N LYS A 283 10.96 7.28 -12.76
CA LYS A 283 12.09 7.68 -11.92
C LYS A 283 13.39 7.75 -12.70
N GLY A 284 13.65 6.78 -13.58
CA GLY A 284 14.85 6.75 -14.43
C GLY A 284 14.91 7.90 -15.44
N MET A 285 13.78 8.29 -16.02
CA MET A 285 13.70 9.39 -17.00
C MET A 285 13.74 10.78 -16.36
N THR A 286 13.06 10.93 -15.23
CA THR A 286 12.73 12.25 -14.66
C THR A 286 13.48 12.57 -13.38
N GLY A 287 13.98 11.55 -12.67
CA GLY A 287 14.49 11.66 -11.30
C GLY A 287 13.40 11.65 -10.23
N LEU A 288 12.12 11.73 -10.61
CA LEU A 288 10.99 11.79 -9.69
C LEU A 288 10.62 10.39 -9.20
N ASP A 289 10.78 10.15 -7.90
CA ASP A 289 10.30 8.93 -7.25
C ASP A 289 8.83 9.09 -6.85
N LEU A 290 7.96 8.35 -7.54
CA LEU A 290 6.52 8.33 -7.31
C LEU A 290 6.10 7.34 -6.21
N GLY A 291 7.05 6.59 -5.65
CA GLY A 291 6.86 5.79 -4.44
C GLY A 291 6.11 4.47 -4.62
N PHE A 292 5.75 4.05 -5.85
CA PHE A 292 5.09 2.77 -6.06
C PHE A 292 6.01 1.62 -5.60
N PRO A 293 5.50 0.63 -4.85
CA PRO A 293 6.32 -0.47 -4.34
C PRO A 293 6.91 -1.31 -5.47
N SER A 294 8.06 -1.95 -5.19
CA SER A 294 8.63 -2.93 -6.11
C SER A 294 7.74 -4.16 -6.19
N VAL A 295 7.44 -4.60 -7.42
CA VAL A 295 6.61 -5.78 -7.66
C VAL A 295 7.34 -6.75 -8.59
N ALA A 296 7.34 -8.03 -8.20
CA ALA A 296 7.83 -9.13 -9.01
C ALA A 296 6.72 -10.16 -9.23
N LEU A 297 6.63 -10.73 -10.42
CA LEU A 297 5.84 -11.94 -10.63
C LEU A 297 6.71 -13.15 -10.25
N VAL A 298 6.24 -13.99 -9.33
CA VAL A 298 7.02 -15.09 -8.76
C VAL A 298 6.16 -16.33 -8.51
N ASP A 299 6.81 -17.46 -8.20
CA ASP A 299 6.15 -18.63 -7.60
C ASP A 299 6.36 -18.63 -6.09
N PHE A 300 5.32 -18.33 -5.32
CA PHE A 300 5.38 -18.29 -3.87
C PHE A 300 4.53 -19.41 -3.27
N GLY A 301 5.20 -20.43 -2.72
CA GLY A 301 4.54 -21.58 -2.12
C GLY A 301 3.78 -22.46 -3.13
N GLY A 302 4.28 -22.59 -4.35
CA GLY A 302 3.66 -23.36 -5.43
C GLY A 302 2.52 -22.61 -6.14
N LYS A 303 2.43 -21.28 -5.93
CA LYS A 303 1.40 -20.42 -6.52
C LYS A 303 2.05 -19.27 -7.24
N LYS A 304 1.61 -19.01 -8.46
CA LYS A 304 2.00 -17.81 -9.23
C LYS A 304 1.25 -16.58 -8.74
N GLY A 305 1.91 -15.43 -8.70
CA GLY A 305 1.28 -14.18 -8.28
C GLY A 305 2.23 -12.99 -8.27
N ALA A 306 1.69 -11.84 -7.91
CA ALA A 306 2.46 -10.62 -7.66
C ALA A 306 2.97 -10.61 -6.22
N LEU A 307 4.29 -10.54 -6.06
CA LEU A 307 4.97 -10.33 -4.80
C LEU A 307 5.38 -8.86 -4.71
N ILE A 308 4.78 -8.15 -3.77
CA ILE A 308 4.92 -6.71 -3.57
C ILE A 308 5.82 -6.49 -2.37
N GLU A 309 7.00 -5.91 -2.59
CA GLU A 309 7.93 -5.54 -1.52
C GLU A 309 7.65 -4.13 -1.01
N GLY A 310 7.87 -3.95 0.29
CA GLY A 310 8.07 -2.61 0.83
C GLY A 310 6.78 -1.94 1.22
N LEU A 311 5.70 -2.67 1.50
CA LEU A 311 4.45 -2.15 2.06
C LEU A 311 4.57 -1.81 3.55
N SER A 312 5.44 -0.86 3.89
CA SER A 312 5.56 -0.28 5.22
C SER A 312 4.62 0.91 5.42
N GLY A 313 3.73 0.85 6.40
CA GLY A 313 2.83 1.96 6.68
C GLY A 313 1.49 1.48 7.19
N ARG A 314 0.50 2.37 7.14
CA ARG A 314 -0.90 2.07 7.41
C ARG A 314 -1.72 2.41 6.16
N ALA A 315 -2.62 1.49 5.78
CA ALA A 315 -3.74 1.81 4.89
C ALA A 315 -4.86 2.35 5.76
N PHE A 316 -5.65 3.26 5.22
CA PHE A 316 -6.84 3.75 5.90
C PHE A 316 -8.09 3.18 5.24
N ASP A 317 -8.29 1.87 5.38
CA ASP A 317 -9.49 1.19 4.87
C ASP A 317 -10.72 1.56 5.71
N ARG A 318 -11.52 2.49 5.19
CA ARG A 318 -12.73 2.95 5.89
C ARG A 318 -13.77 1.85 6.02
N ASN A 319 -13.84 0.95 5.04
CA ASN A 319 -14.79 -0.16 5.00
C ASN A 319 -14.41 -1.22 6.04
N GLU A 320 -13.12 -1.52 6.19
CA GLU A 320 -12.61 -2.40 7.24
C GLU A 320 -12.96 -1.85 8.62
N LEU A 321 -12.69 -0.56 8.87
CA LEU A 321 -13.02 0.07 10.14
C LEU A 321 -14.53 0.09 10.40
N GLY A 322 -15.37 0.25 9.37
CA GLY A 322 -16.83 0.20 9.50
C GLY A 322 -17.33 -1.21 9.83
N THR A 323 -16.77 -2.20 9.15
CA THR A 323 -17.06 -3.63 9.35
C THR A 323 -16.63 -4.07 10.75
N ALA A 324 -15.45 -3.65 11.22
CA ALA A 324 -14.97 -3.97 12.56
C ALA A 324 -15.90 -3.46 13.67
N VAL A 325 -16.48 -2.27 13.51
CA VAL A 325 -17.51 -1.74 14.43
C VAL A 325 -18.80 -2.55 14.34
N ALA A 326 -19.28 -2.84 13.13
CA ALA A 326 -20.50 -3.62 12.92
C ALA A 326 -20.41 -5.05 13.49
N GLU A 327 -19.23 -5.65 13.45
CA GLU A 327 -18.94 -6.99 13.99
C GLU A 327 -18.59 -6.99 15.48
N GLY A 328 -18.57 -5.82 16.14
CA GLY A 328 -18.20 -5.71 17.57
C GLY A 328 -16.73 -5.99 17.86
N LYS A 329 -15.86 -6.02 16.83
CA LYS A 329 -14.40 -6.15 16.97
C LYS A 329 -13.74 -4.83 17.39
N MET A 330 -14.45 -3.73 17.22
CA MET A 330 -14.03 -2.37 17.58
C MET A 330 -15.20 -1.60 18.20
N THR A 331 -14.96 -0.80 19.24
CA THR A 331 -15.98 0.09 19.80
C THR A 331 -16.10 1.40 19.01
N ALA A 332 -17.20 2.13 19.17
CA ALA A 332 -17.37 3.44 18.54
C ALA A 332 -16.31 4.45 19.00
N GLU A 333 -15.89 4.39 20.27
CA GLU A 333 -14.83 5.23 20.82
C GLU A 333 -13.46 4.90 20.22
N GLN A 334 -13.15 3.60 20.05
CA GLN A 334 -11.94 3.17 19.36
C GLN A 334 -11.94 3.64 17.91
N ARG A 335 -13.08 3.53 17.22
CA ARG A 335 -13.23 4.06 15.86
C ARG A 335 -12.97 5.56 15.81
N LYS A 336 -13.55 6.33 16.74
CA LYS A 336 -13.35 7.78 16.84
C LYS A 336 -11.88 8.13 17.08
N GLN A 337 -11.16 7.35 17.90
CA GLN A 337 -9.72 7.55 18.11
C GLN A 337 -8.93 7.30 16.82
N VAL A 338 -9.22 6.21 16.10
CA VAL A 338 -8.61 5.94 14.79
C VAL A 338 -8.90 7.08 13.82
N ASP A 339 -10.13 7.56 13.74
CA ASP A 339 -10.51 8.66 12.86
C ASP A 339 -9.73 9.96 13.17
N VAL A 340 -9.48 10.26 14.46
CA VAL A 340 -8.64 11.39 14.87
C VAL A 340 -7.18 11.18 14.45
N GLU A 341 -6.62 9.98 14.63
CA GLU A 341 -5.27 9.64 14.16
C GLU A 341 -5.14 9.80 12.63
N VAL A 342 -6.13 9.32 11.87
CA VAL A 342 -6.14 9.45 10.40
C VAL A 342 -6.14 10.92 10.00
N ALA A 343 -7.04 11.73 10.59
CA ALA A 343 -7.13 13.14 10.28
C ALA A 343 -5.83 13.89 10.60
N ASP A 344 -5.16 13.55 11.70
CA ASP A 344 -3.85 14.12 12.04
C ASP A 344 -2.77 13.76 11.02
N HIS A 345 -2.66 12.48 10.66
CA HIS A 345 -1.68 12.02 9.65
C HIS A 345 -1.90 12.71 8.31
N VAL A 346 -3.15 12.76 7.83
CA VAL A 346 -3.48 13.40 6.54
C VAL A 346 -3.20 14.90 6.58
N LYS A 347 -3.49 15.57 7.71
CA LYS A 347 -3.18 17.00 7.87
C LYS A 347 -1.67 17.29 7.84
N ARG A 348 -0.84 16.39 8.36
CA ARG A 348 0.64 16.53 8.38
C ARG A 348 1.32 16.11 7.07
N MET A 349 0.63 15.40 6.19
CA MET A 349 1.14 14.97 4.90
C MET A 349 1.48 16.18 4.00
N PRO A 350 2.71 16.31 3.48
CA PRO A 350 3.05 17.35 2.52
C PRO A 350 2.22 17.23 1.24
N ALA A 351 1.84 18.36 0.63
CA ALA A 351 1.08 18.37 -0.62
C ALA A 351 1.77 17.58 -1.74
N LYS A 352 3.10 17.70 -1.83
CA LYS A 352 3.94 16.96 -2.79
C LYS A 352 3.74 15.44 -2.73
N GLU A 353 3.54 14.87 -1.53
CA GLU A 353 3.36 13.43 -1.38
C GLU A 353 2.00 12.96 -1.93
N LEU A 354 0.93 13.72 -1.70
CA LEU A 354 -0.37 13.46 -2.32
C LEU A 354 -0.32 13.63 -3.85
N GLN A 355 0.38 14.66 -4.32
CA GLN A 355 0.53 14.92 -5.75
C GLN A 355 1.28 13.78 -6.46
N LYS A 356 2.35 13.24 -5.86
CA LYS A 356 3.05 12.04 -6.37
C LYS A 356 2.11 10.84 -6.51
N VAL A 357 1.25 10.60 -5.51
CA VAL A 357 0.25 9.51 -5.56
C VAL A 357 -0.69 9.71 -6.76
N LEU A 358 -1.23 10.91 -6.94
CA LEU A 358 -2.13 11.22 -8.05
C LEU A 358 -1.45 11.03 -9.41
N VAL A 359 -0.26 11.60 -9.58
CA VAL A 359 0.52 11.49 -10.83
C VAL A 359 0.88 10.04 -11.15
N CYS A 360 1.27 9.26 -10.15
CA CYS A 360 1.57 7.84 -10.32
C CYS A 360 0.35 7.07 -10.85
N ASN A 361 -0.80 7.21 -10.19
CA ASN A 361 -2.02 6.53 -10.59
C ASN A 361 -2.53 7.00 -11.96
N TYR A 362 -2.50 8.30 -12.24
CA TYR A 362 -2.90 8.82 -13.54
C TYR A 362 -1.97 8.34 -14.64
N ALA A 363 -0.65 8.31 -14.43
CA ALA A 363 0.27 7.74 -15.42
C ALA A 363 -0.15 6.31 -15.83
N MET A 364 -0.58 5.49 -14.86
CA MET A 364 -1.05 4.13 -15.11
C MET A 364 -2.48 4.04 -15.68
N ALA A 365 -3.19 5.14 -15.85
CA ALA A 365 -4.64 5.16 -16.10
C ALA A 365 -5.42 4.30 -15.08
N GLN A 366 -5.00 4.33 -13.81
CA GLN A 366 -5.66 3.64 -12.71
C GLN A 366 -6.97 4.35 -12.35
N PHE A 367 -8.04 3.60 -12.21
CA PHE A 367 -9.37 4.13 -11.92
C PHE A 367 -9.87 3.83 -10.50
N ASP A 368 -9.27 2.88 -9.79
CA ASP A 368 -9.57 2.59 -8.39
C ASP A 368 -8.68 3.41 -7.44
N ILE A 369 -8.63 4.73 -7.63
CA ILE A 369 -7.80 5.64 -6.83
C ILE A 369 -8.59 6.10 -5.59
N LYS A 370 -8.21 5.57 -4.42
CA LYS A 370 -8.91 5.80 -3.14
C LYS A 370 -7.98 5.71 -1.93
N TRP A 371 -8.41 6.26 -0.80
CA TRP A 371 -7.65 6.26 0.47
C TRP A 371 -7.23 4.85 0.93
N ASP A 372 -8.07 3.84 0.66
CA ASP A 372 -7.79 2.45 1.00
C ASP A 372 -6.59 1.89 0.20
N ASN A 373 -6.24 2.51 -0.94
CA ASN A 373 -5.14 2.16 -1.84
C ASN A 373 -3.91 3.09 -1.66
N LEU A 374 -3.82 3.80 -0.54
CA LEU A 374 -2.66 4.60 -0.15
C LEU A 374 -1.98 4.04 1.11
N MET A 375 -0.66 3.93 1.06
CA MET A 375 0.17 3.68 2.23
C MET A 375 0.66 5.00 2.80
N ILE A 376 0.32 5.25 4.07
CA ILE A 376 0.87 6.38 4.82
C ILE A 376 1.88 5.88 5.85
N SER A 377 3.04 6.52 5.88
CA SER A 377 4.13 6.18 6.79
C SER A 377 4.68 7.44 7.45
N GLU A 378 5.13 7.30 8.69
CA GLU A 378 5.75 8.38 9.44
C GLU A 378 7.22 8.05 9.71
N GLY A 379 8.10 8.96 9.31
CA GLY A 379 9.53 8.93 9.56
C GLY A 379 9.86 9.20 11.04
N ALA A 380 11.10 8.91 11.43
CA ALA A 380 11.57 9.12 12.80
C ALA A 380 11.60 10.61 13.22
N ASP A 381 11.64 11.51 12.23
CA ASP A 381 11.60 12.97 12.37
C ASP A 381 10.17 13.54 12.31
N GLY A 382 9.14 12.67 12.23
CA GLY A 382 7.75 13.06 12.13
C GLY A 382 7.30 13.44 10.71
N THR A 383 8.17 13.29 9.70
CA THR A 383 7.78 13.48 8.29
C THR A 383 6.78 12.41 7.89
N VAL A 384 5.70 12.83 7.21
CA VAL A 384 4.67 11.90 6.71
C VAL A 384 4.89 11.72 5.21
N ALA A 385 5.05 10.48 4.78
CA ALA A 385 5.14 10.10 3.37
C ALA A 385 3.91 9.30 2.98
N ALA A 386 3.46 9.49 1.74
CA ALA A 386 2.34 8.76 1.16
C ALA A 386 2.75 8.15 -0.17
N ARG A 387 2.26 6.95 -0.43
CA ARG A 387 2.54 6.26 -1.70
C ARG A 387 1.35 5.43 -2.16
N PRO A 388 1.19 5.30 -3.49
CA PRO A 388 0.20 4.40 -4.06
C PRO A 388 0.59 2.94 -3.83
N PHE A 389 -0.42 2.07 -3.72
CA PHE A 389 -0.30 0.63 -3.90
C PHE A 389 -1.61 0.10 -4.48
N ASP A 390 -1.67 -1.19 -4.81
CA ASP A 390 -2.87 -1.83 -5.38
C ASP A 390 -3.22 -1.30 -6.79
N ALA A 391 -2.28 -1.46 -7.72
CA ALA A 391 -2.46 -1.06 -9.12
C ALA A 391 -3.11 -2.16 -9.99
N GLY A 392 -3.77 -3.14 -9.38
CA GLY A 392 -4.46 -4.22 -10.11
C GLY A 392 -5.57 -3.73 -11.07
N ALA A 393 -5.99 -2.48 -10.95
CA ALA A 393 -6.94 -1.80 -11.83
C ALA A 393 -6.29 -0.69 -12.72
N GLY A 394 -4.96 -0.58 -12.72
CA GLY A 394 -4.23 0.21 -13.72
C GLY A 394 -4.36 -0.37 -15.13
N PHE A 395 -3.89 0.34 -16.16
CA PHE A 395 -3.90 -0.11 -17.55
C PHE A 395 -5.29 -0.61 -17.96
N LEU A 396 -6.29 0.27 -17.87
CA LEU A 396 -7.70 -0.02 -18.11
C LEU A 396 -7.93 -0.63 -19.50
N ASP A 397 -8.11 -1.94 -19.57
CA ASP A 397 -8.31 -2.66 -20.84
C ASP A 397 -9.79 -2.64 -21.26
N ASP A 398 -10.08 -3.15 -22.46
CA ASP A 398 -11.46 -3.15 -22.98
C ASP A 398 -12.39 -4.05 -22.17
N LYS A 399 -11.87 -5.12 -21.56
CA LYS A 399 -12.66 -6.05 -20.73
C LYS A 399 -13.12 -5.36 -19.44
N ALA A 400 -12.23 -4.64 -18.77
CA ALA A 400 -12.52 -3.84 -17.59
C ALA A 400 -13.48 -2.68 -17.93
N LEU A 401 -13.22 -1.99 -19.04
CA LEU A 401 -14.08 -0.88 -19.49
C LEU A 401 -15.48 -1.35 -19.88
N ALA A 402 -15.61 -2.51 -20.55
CA ALA A 402 -16.90 -3.08 -20.90
C ALA A 402 -17.74 -3.42 -19.65
N LYS A 403 -17.09 -3.74 -18.53
CA LYS A 403 -17.77 -4.02 -17.27
C LYS A 403 -18.27 -2.76 -16.55
N ASP A 404 -17.48 -1.70 -16.56
CA ASP A 404 -17.90 -0.41 -16.00
C ASP A 404 -17.53 0.77 -16.92
N PRO A 405 -18.31 1.02 -17.99
CA PRO A 405 -17.99 2.09 -18.95
C PRO A 405 -18.06 3.48 -18.33
N ARG A 406 -18.77 3.62 -17.19
CA ARG A 406 -18.95 4.89 -16.47
C ARG A 406 -17.64 5.41 -15.88
N VAL A 407 -16.62 4.56 -15.79
CA VAL A 407 -15.29 4.95 -15.29
C VAL A 407 -14.69 6.10 -16.09
N LEU A 408 -14.98 6.18 -17.39
CA LEU A 408 -14.52 7.27 -18.27
C LEU A 408 -15.48 8.46 -18.32
N ASP A 409 -16.68 8.36 -17.72
CA ASP A 409 -17.72 9.39 -17.71
C ASP A 409 -17.89 10.06 -16.33
N ALA A 410 -16.96 9.82 -15.41
CA ALA A 410 -17.12 10.21 -14.01
C ALA A 410 -17.09 11.74 -13.77
N GLY A 411 -16.61 12.53 -14.74
CA GLY A 411 -16.50 13.99 -14.64
C GLY A 411 -15.63 14.43 -13.45
N PRO A 412 -15.82 15.65 -12.90
CA PRO A 412 -14.99 16.19 -11.82
C PRO A 412 -14.96 15.34 -10.53
N GLY A 413 -15.92 14.44 -10.34
CA GLY A 413 -15.95 13.47 -9.23
C GLY A 413 -15.25 12.14 -9.52
N GLY A 414 -14.45 12.09 -10.58
CA GLY A 414 -13.79 10.88 -11.08
C GLY A 414 -12.67 10.31 -10.19
N PRO A 415 -11.94 9.30 -10.71
CA PRO A 415 -10.82 8.67 -10.00
C PRO A 415 -9.88 9.70 -9.38
N GLY A 416 -9.55 9.52 -8.10
CA GLY A 416 -8.62 10.40 -7.39
C GLY A 416 -9.24 11.63 -6.75
N ALA A 417 -10.44 12.06 -7.17
CA ALA A 417 -11.14 13.20 -6.57
C ALA A 417 -11.37 13.00 -5.05
N MET A 418 -11.64 11.76 -4.61
CA MET A 418 -11.82 11.46 -3.19
C MET A 418 -10.57 11.66 -2.32
N LEU A 419 -9.38 11.75 -2.93
CA LEU A 419 -8.14 12.04 -2.21
C LEU A 419 -7.96 13.54 -1.95
N LEU A 420 -8.78 14.40 -2.56
CA LEU A 420 -8.80 15.84 -2.32
C LEU A 420 -9.52 16.20 -1.01
N ASP A 421 -10.32 15.28 -0.49
CA ASP A 421 -11.04 15.42 0.77
C ASP A 421 -10.41 14.57 1.87
N CYS A 422 -10.51 15.04 3.10
CA CYS A 422 -10.14 14.28 4.28
C CYS A 422 -11.00 13.01 4.33
N PRO A 423 -10.38 11.82 4.51
CA PRO A 423 -11.12 10.55 4.57
C PRO A 423 -12.12 10.54 5.73
N ILE A 424 -11.90 11.38 6.74
CA ILE A 424 -12.79 11.58 7.88
C ILE A 424 -13.46 12.96 7.78
N GLY A 425 -14.79 12.96 7.73
CA GLY A 425 -15.58 14.20 7.73
C GLY A 425 -15.68 14.90 6.38
N HIS A 426 -15.01 14.41 5.33
CA HIS A 426 -15.19 14.86 3.94
C HIS A 426 -15.06 16.37 3.74
N HIS A 427 -14.09 16.98 4.43
CA HIS A 427 -13.72 18.37 4.19
C HIS A 427 -12.51 18.42 3.26
N GLU A 428 -12.49 19.42 2.38
CA GLU A 428 -11.40 19.64 1.44
C GLU A 428 -10.06 19.79 2.19
N LEU A 429 -9.01 19.16 1.66
CA LEU A 429 -7.67 19.21 2.20
C LEU A 429 -6.94 20.49 1.79
N ALA A 430 -6.06 21.00 2.66
CA ALA A 430 -5.18 22.12 2.29
C ALA A 430 -4.27 21.77 1.10
N GLN A 431 -3.87 20.50 1.01
CA GLN A 431 -3.08 19.93 -0.07
C GLN A 431 -3.79 19.98 -1.43
N ALA A 432 -5.12 19.86 -1.45
CA ALA A 432 -5.92 20.00 -2.68
C ALA A 432 -5.83 21.42 -3.26
N ASN A 433 -5.65 22.41 -2.39
CA ASN A 433 -5.51 23.83 -2.74
C ASN A 433 -4.06 24.27 -2.96
N ALA A 434 -3.08 23.36 -2.83
CA ALA A 434 -1.69 23.68 -3.11
C ALA A 434 -1.44 23.62 -4.64
N PRO A 435 -0.63 24.53 -5.21
CA PRO A 435 -0.13 24.37 -6.58
C PRO A 435 0.67 23.06 -6.68
N LEU A 436 0.70 22.47 -7.87
CA LEU A 436 1.58 21.33 -8.12
C LEU A 436 3.04 21.70 -7.82
N ASP A 437 3.74 20.81 -7.13
CA ASP A 437 5.15 20.99 -6.82
C ASP A 437 5.97 21.15 -8.12
N PRO A 438 6.87 22.14 -8.23
CA PRO A 438 7.62 22.39 -9.47
C PRO A 438 8.44 21.19 -9.95
N GLU A 439 8.95 20.35 -9.03
CA GLU A 439 9.68 19.13 -9.41
C GLU A 439 8.74 18.10 -10.05
N ILE A 440 7.47 18.06 -9.63
CA ILE A 440 6.45 17.20 -10.22
C ILE A 440 6.08 17.70 -11.62
N VAL A 441 5.87 19.01 -11.79
CA VAL A 441 5.56 19.61 -13.10
C VAL A 441 6.71 19.36 -14.08
N ASP A 442 7.95 19.65 -13.68
CA ASP A 442 9.15 19.37 -14.46
C ASP A 442 9.29 17.86 -14.76
N GLY A 443 9.02 17.01 -13.77
CA GLY A 443 9.00 15.57 -13.94
C GLY A 443 8.02 15.10 -15.01
N ILE A 444 6.76 15.55 -14.96
CA ILE A 444 5.72 15.23 -15.95
C ILE A 444 6.16 15.66 -17.36
N MET A 445 6.68 16.88 -17.49
CA MET A 445 7.11 17.43 -18.78
C MET A 445 8.34 16.72 -19.37
N LYS A 446 9.17 16.09 -18.54
CA LYS A 446 10.35 15.32 -18.96
C LYS A 446 10.02 13.90 -19.43
N ILE A 447 8.80 13.40 -19.25
CA ILE A 447 8.45 12.04 -19.64
C ILE A 447 8.48 11.91 -21.17
N ASP A 448 9.43 11.14 -21.70
CA ASP A 448 9.42 10.72 -23.10
C ASP A 448 8.44 9.54 -23.26
N VAL A 449 7.23 9.86 -23.74
CA VAL A 449 6.17 8.86 -23.92
C VAL A 449 6.56 7.77 -24.93
N GLY A 450 7.41 8.08 -25.92
CA GLY A 450 7.89 7.09 -26.89
C GLY A 450 8.86 6.09 -26.25
N ALA A 451 9.81 6.58 -25.46
CA ALA A 451 10.72 5.73 -24.69
C ALA A 451 9.97 4.91 -23.63
N LEU A 452 8.98 5.51 -22.95
CA LEU A 452 8.14 4.84 -21.97
C LEU A 452 7.34 3.70 -22.59
N LYS A 453 6.78 3.92 -23.79
CA LYS A 453 6.10 2.89 -24.57
C LYS A 453 7.00 1.69 -24.85
N GLN A 454 8.20 1.93 -25.36
CA GLN A 454 9.18 0.86 -25.64
C GLN A 454 9.54 0.04 -24.39
N ILE A 455 9.76 0.71 -23.25
CA ILE A 455 10.12 0.04 -22.00
C ILE A 455 8.95 -0.84 -21.52
N LEU A 456 7.74 -0.29 -21.47
CA LEU A 456 6.58 -1.00 -20.92
C LEU A 456 6.05 -2.09 -21.84
N ASP A 457 6.12 -1.92 -23.17
CA ASP A 457 5.79 -2.99 -24.11
C ASP A 457 6.77 -4.16 -24.02
N ALA A 458 8.07 -3.87 -23.91
CA ALA A 458 9.08 -4.90 -23.69
C ALA A 458 8.87 -5.66 -22.37
N GLU A 459 8.51 -4.93 -21.30
CA GLU A 459 8.23 -5.54 -20.00
C GLU A 459 6.95 -6.38 -20.01
N ARG A 460 5.87 -5.89 -20.63
CA ARG A 460 4.62 -6.66 -20.82
C ARG A 460 4.89 -7.99 -21.53
N ALA A 461 5.63 -7.95 -22.65
CA ALA A 461 5.99 -9.15 -23.40
C ALA A 461 6.87 -10.10 -22.59
N ARG A 462 7.80 -9.57 -21.79
CA ARG A 462 8.64 -10.37 -20.88
C ARG A 462 7.80 -11.07 -19.82
N LEU A 463 6.90 -10.35 -19.15
CA LEU A 463 6.04 -10.88 -18.09
C LEU A 463 5.11 -11.98 -18.62
N ALA A 464 4.48 -11.76 -19.79
CA ALA A 464 3.63 -12.78 -20.42
C ALA A 464 4.40 -14.07 -20.68
N LYS A 465 5.57 -13.97 -21.33
CA LYS A 465 6.43 -15.10 -21.66
C LYS A 465 6.97 -15.83 -20.43
N ALA A 466 7.49 -15.10 -19.44
CA ALA A 466 8.15 -15.67 -18.26
C ALA A 466 7.19 -16.49 -17.39
N HIS A 467 5.90 -16.10 -17.35
CA HIS A 467 4.92 -16.75 -16.48
C HIS A 467 3.94 -17.67 -17.22
N GLY A 468 4.06 -17.79 -18.54
CA GLY A 468 3.17 -18.60 -19.37
C GLY A 468 1.74 -18.05 -19.38
N LEU A 469 1.61 -16.72 -19.34
CA LEU A 469 0.33 -16.03 -19.46
C LEU A 469 0.05 -15.80 -20.95
N GLY A 470 -1.22 -15.77 -21.34
CA GLY A 470 -1.60 -15.43 -22.71
C GLY A 470 -1.22 -13.99 -23.05
N ASP A 471 -0.97 -13.72 -24.33
CA ASP A 471 -0.71 -12.37 -24.82
C ASP A 471 -1.92 -11.43 -24.60
N ASP A 472 -3.11 -11.99 -24.35
CA ASP A 472 -4.36 -11.26 -24.06
C ASP A 472 -4.57 -10.92 -22.58
N VAL A 473 -3.57 -11.17 -21.71
CA VAL A 473 -3.67 -10.88 -20.28
C VAL A 473 -3.77 -9.37 -20.01
N LEU A 474 -3.24 -8.55 -20.92
CA LEU A 474 -3.44 -7.10 -20.98
C LEU A 474 -3.41 -6.66 -22.45
N ASP A 475 -4.54 -6.13 -22.94
CA ASP A 475 -4.65 -5.71 -24.34
C ASP A 475 -3.84 -4.44 -24.66
N ASP A 476 -3.65 -4.19 -25.96
CA ASP A 476 -2.92 -3.01 -26.44
C ASP A 476 -3.63 -1.69 -26.09
N ASN A 477 -4.96 -1.71 -25.95
CA ASN A 477 -5.75 -0.54 -25.62
C ASN A 477 -5.49 -0.07 -24.18
N GLY A 478 -5.34 -1.01 -23.23
CA GLY A 478 -4.95 -0.70 -21.85
C GLY A 478 -3.58 -0.01 -21.76
N MET A 479 -2.63 -0.41 -22.60
CA MET A 479 -1.32 0.24 -22.70
C MET A 479 -1.42 1.62 -23.35
N GLU A 480 -2.14 1.75 -24.47
CA GLU A 480 -2.30 3.02 -25.17
C GLU A 480 -3.03 4.07 -24.30
N ARG A 481 -3.99 3.64 -23.47
CA ARG A 481 -4.65 4.50 -22.49
C ARG A 481 -3.69 5.05 -21.44
N ALA A 482 -2.77 4.23 -20.92
CA ALA A 482 -1.74 4.72 -20.01
C ALA A 482 -0.84 5.77 -20.69
N TYR A 483 -0.42 5.54 -21.93
CA TYR A 483 0.39 6.52 -22.68
C TYR A 483 -0.37 7.81 -22.99
N ARG A 484 -1.65 7.70 -23.38
CA ARG A 484 -2.52 8.85 -23.62
C ARG A 484 -2.75 9.63 -22.33
N SER A 485 -2.91 8.94 -21.21
CA SER A 485 -3.04 9.55 -19.89
C SER A 485 -1.83 10.42 -19.53
N VAL A 486 -0.60 9.94 -19.79
CA VAL A 486 0.62 10.74 -19.60
C VAL A 486 0.60 12.00 -20.47
N LYS A 487 0.18 11.90 -21.74
CA LYS A 487 0.05 13.08 -22.62
C LYS A 487 -0.98 14.07 -22.11
N ILE A 488 -2.12 13.61 -21.60
CA ILE A 488 -3.14 14.47 -20.99
C ILE A 488 -2.54 15.24 -19.81
N MET A 489 -1.77 14.57 -18.94
CA MET A 489 -1.07 15.25 -17.84
C MET A 489 -0.10 16.32 -18.36
N GLN A 490 0.72 16.01 -19.37
CA GLN A 490 1.67 16.95 -19.98
C GLN A 490 0.97 18.18 -20.57
N GLU A 491 -0.15 17.98 -21.26
CA GLU A 491 -0.93 19.06 -21.85
C GLU A 491 -1.55 19.96 -20.78
N ILE A 492 -2.07 19.40 -19.68
CA ILE A 492 -2.63 20.18 -18.56
C ILE A 492 -1.55 21.03 -17.89
N VAL A 493 -0.44 20.41 -17.46
CA VAL A 493 0.62 21.13 -16.72
C VAL A 493 1.43 22.06 -17.63
N GLY A 494 1.54 21.75 -18.93
CA GLY A 494 2.15 22.62 -19.92
C GLY A 494 1.32 23.88 -20.19
N ALA A 495 -0.01 23.78 -20.11
CA ALA A 495 -0.90 24.93 -20.22
C ALA A 495 -0.95 25.77 -18.95
N GLN A 496 -0.82 25.15 -17.77
CA GLN A 496 -0.92 25.79 -16.46
C GLN A 496 0.15 25.24 -15.49
N PRO A 497 1.39 25.74 -15.53
CA PRO A 497 2.48 25.21 -14.68
C PRO A 497 2.29 25.43 -13.17
N ASP A 498 1.44 26.38 -12.79
CA ASP A 498 1.07 26.72 -11.41
C ASP A 498 -0.32 26.21 -11.00
N ILE A 499 -0.87 25.26 -11.77
CA ILE A 499 -2.18 24.66 -11.52
C ILE A 499 -2.31 24.10 -10.09
N LEU A 500 -3.45 24.36 -9.45
CA LEU A 500 -3.76 23.76 -8.15
C LEU A 500 -3.99 22.26 -8.29
N THR A 501 -3.67 21.50 -7.25
CA THR A 501 -3.82 20.04 -7.24
C THR A 501 -5.24 19.62 -7.60
N LYS A 502 -6.25 20.29 -7.04
CA LYS A 502 -7.67 20.01 -7.34
C LYS A 502 -8.07 20.35 -8.77
N ASP A 503 -7.52 21.44 -9.33
CA ASP A 503 -7.81 21.85 -10.70
C ASP A 503 -7.14 20.89 -11.69
N PHE A 504 -5.93 20.41 -11.37
CA PHE A 504 -5.27 19.34 -12.12
C PHE A 504 -6.10 18.06 -12.14
N VAL A 505 -6.60 17.63 -10.98
CA VAL A 505 -7.49 16.46 -10.88
C VAL A 505 -8.78 16.67 -11.68
N SER A 506 -9.45 17.81 -11.52
CA SER A 506 -10.69 18.11 -12.26
C SER A 506 -10.46 18.09 -13.77
N GLN A 507 -9.44 18.82 -14.25
CA GLN A 507 -9.13 18.87 -15.69
C GLN A 507 -8.71 17.52 -16.25
N PHE A 508 -7.99 16.69 -15.47
CA PHE A 508 -7.66 15.34 -15.88
C PHE A 508 -8.93 14.48 -15.99
N CYS A 509 -9.80 14.54 -14.98
CA CYS A 509 -11.06 13.78 -14.97
C CYS A 509 -12.01 14.18 -16.11
N ASP A 510 -12.09 15.47 -16.45
CA ASP A 510 -12.89 15.97 -17.58
C ASP A 510 -12.40 15.42 -18.94
N ARG A 511 -11.15 14.97 -18.99
CA ARG A 511 -10.49 14.43 -20.19
C ARG A 511 -10.43 12.91 -20.23
N LEU A 512 -10.96 12.21 -19.22
CA LEU A 512 -11.07 10.74 -19.23
C LEU A 512 -11.79 10.18 -20.47
N PRO A 513 -12.82 10.84 -21.05
CA PRO A 513 -13.43 10.37 -22.30
C PRO A 513 -12.46 10.25 -23.49
N GLU A 514 -11.32 10.95 -23.46
CA GLU A 514 -10.27 10.84 -24.49
C GLU A 514 -9.47 9.54 -24.40
N LEU A 515 -9.66 8.74 -23.34
CA LEU A 515 -9.07 7.42 -23.17
C LEU A 515 -9.92 6.31 -23.82
N ARG A 516 -11.00 6.64 -24.54
CA ARG A 516 -11.85 5.63 -25.18
C ARG A 516 -11.15 4.88 -26.30
#